data_AF-A0A4V2SA21-F1
#
_entry.id   AF-A0A4V2SA21-F1
#
_cell.length_a   1.000
_cell.length_b   1.000
_cell.length_c   1.000
_cell.angle_alpha   90.00
_cell.angle_beta   90.00
_cell.angle_gamma   90.00
#
_symmetry.space_group_name_H-M   'P 1'
#
loop_
_entity.id
_entity.type
_entity.pdbx_description
1 polymer ?
#
loop_
_entity_poly.entity_id
_entity_poly.type
_entity_poly.pdbx_seq_one_letter_code
_entity_poly.pdbx_strand_id
1 'polypeptide(L)' 'MVGQGRILGLLGKNGVGKTTLIKILMGFLSPTAGTCRVLGEPSHALSSAAKRRIGLVFEGHLAYDFLSIA' A
#
# COMPACT_ATOMS: atom_id res chain seq x y z
N MET A 1 -13.86 6.38 4.12
CA MET A 1 -12.76 6.26 5.10
C MET A 1 -12.75 4.85 5.65
N VAL A 2 -11.60 4.16 5.64
CA VAL A 2 -11.47 2.83 6.24
C VAL A 2 -11.03 3.02 7.69
N GLY A 3 -11.85 2.58 8.64
CA GLY A 3 -11.55 2.67 10.07
C GLY A 3 -10.51 1.67 10.53
N GLN A 4 -9.90 1.90 11.70
CA GLN A 4 -9.00 0.95 12.33
C GLN A 4 -9.73 -0.38 12.64
N GLY A 5 -9.02 -1.50 12.54
CA GLY A 5 -9.56 -2.84 12.79
C GLY A 5 -10.50 -3.35 11.70
N ARG A 6 -10.56 -2.69 10.53
CA ARG A 6 -11.36 -3.14 9.38
C ARG A 6 -10.52 -3.95 8.41
N ILE A 7 -11.15 -4.97 7.82
CA ILE A 7 -10.65 -5.68 6.65
C ILE A 7 -11.42 -5.17 5.43
N LEU A 8 -10.71 -4.79 4.37
CA LEU A 8 -11.30 -4.31 3.13
C LEU A 8 -10.74 -5.12 1.95
N GLY A 9 -11.63 -5.62 1.09
CA GLY A 9 -11.27 -6.18 -0.20
C GLY A 9 -11.36 -5.15 -1.32
N LEU A 10 -10.36 -5.08 -2.19
CA LEU A 10 -10.40 -4.30 -3.43
C LEU A 10 -10.60 -5.26 -4.61
N LEU A 11 -11.83 -5.35 -5.11
CA LEU A 11 -12.22 -6.31 -6.16
C LEU A 11 -12.35 -5.66 -7.53
N GLY A 12 -12.03 -6.42 -8.58
CA GLY A 12 -12.18 -6.00 -9.97
C GLY A 12 -11.32 -6.85 -10.91
N LYS A 13 -11.57 -6.78 -12.22
CA LYS A 13 -10.80 -7.52 -13.24
C LYS A 13 -9.32 -7.08 -13.28
N ASN A 14 -8.46 -7.91 -13.87
CA ASN A 14 -7.08 -7.51 -14.13
C ASN A 14 -7.05 -6.30 -15.08
N GLY A 15 -6.11 -5.39 -14.85
CA GLY A 15 -6.00 -4.14 -15.63
C GLY A 15 -6.91 -2.99 -15.17
N VAL A 16 -7.86 -3.20 -14.26
CA VAL A 16 -8.77 -2.11 -13.78
C VAL A 16 -8.08 -1.07 -12.88
N GLY A 17 -6.78 -1.24 -12.59
CA GLY A 17 -6.01 -0.26 -11.80
C GLY A 17 -5.87 -0.55 -10.30
N LYS A 18 -6.21 -1.75 -9.82
CA LYS A 18 -6.06 -2.14 -8.39
C LYS A 18 -4.63 -1.93 -7.88
N THR A 19 -3.64 -2.46 -8.61
CA THR A 19 -2.22 -2.32 -8.27
C THR A 19 -1.78 -0.86 -8.33
N THR A 20 -2.28 -0.09 -9.30
CA THR A 20 -2.03 1.35 -9.39
C THR A 20 -2.55 2.09 -8.16
N LEU A 21 -3.77 1.77 -7.70
CA LEU A 21 -4.34 2.35 -6.48
C LEU A 21 -3.50 2.00 -5.25
N ILE A 22 -3.07 0.74 -5.09
CA ILE A 22 -2.19 0.36 -3.98
C ILE A 22 -0.87 1.14 -4.03
N LYS A 23 -0.24 1.28 -5.19
CA LYS A 23 0.97 2.10 -5.35
C LYS A 23 0.76 3.55 -4.96
N ILE A 24 -0.40 4.13 -5.30
CA ILE A 24 -0.76 5.50 -4.88
C ILE A 24 -0.90 5.59 -3.37
N LEU A 25 -1.67 4.69 -2.75
CA LEU A 25 -1.89 4.68 -1.30
C LEU A 25 -0.57 4.52 -0.51
N MET A 26 0.36 3.74 -1.04
CA MET A 26 1.67 3.49 -0.44
C MET A 26 2.71 4.58 -0.77
N GLY A 27 2.36 5.56 -1.59
CA GLY A 27 3.24 6.68 -1.95
C GLY A 27 4.29 6.35 -3.01
N PHE A 28 4.18 5.22 -3.72
CA PHE A 28 5.05 4.87 -4.85
C PHE A 28 4.64 5.55 -6.15
N LEU A 29 3.42 6.09 -6.21
CA LEU A 29 2.89 6.77 -7.39
C LEU A 29 2.06 7.99 -6.96
N SER A 30 2.32 9.15 -7.56
CA SER A 30 1.49 10.33 -7.32
C SER A 30 0.19 10.25 -8.13
N PRO A 31 -0.97 10.60 -7.54
CA PRO A 31 -2.22 10.66 -8.29
C PRO A 31 -2.19 11.83 -9.28
N THR A 32 -2.79 11.66 -10.46
CA THR A 32 -2.93 12.75 -11.44
C THR A 32 -3.87 13.86 -10.94
N ALA A 33 -4.89 13.49 -10.17
CA ALA A 33 -5.84 14.41 -9.56
C ALA A 33 -6.41 13.81 -8.26
N GLY A 34 -6.98 14.67 -7.41
CA GLY A 34 -7.56 14.28 -6.13
C GLY A 34 -6.52 14.11 -5.02
N THR A 35 -6.97 13.63 -3.86
CA THR A 35 -6.11 13.45 -2.68
C THR A 35 -6.35 12.09 -2.04
N CYS A 36 -5.30 11.54 -1.43
CA CYS A 36 -5.33 10.27 -0.72
C CYS A 36 -4.52 10.41 0.57
N ARG A 37 -5.11 10.01 1.70
CA ARG A 37 -4.45 10.05 3.01
C ARG A 37 -4.38 8.64 3.62
N VAL A 38 -3.24 8.30 4.20
CA VAL A 38 -3.00 7.05 4.92
C VAL A 38 -2.42 7.40 6.29
N LEU A 39 -2.99 6.83 7.35
CA LEU A 39 -2.61 7.17 8.75
C LEU A 39 -2.67 8.67 9.07
N GLY A 40 -3.57 9.41 8.40
CA GLY A 40 -3.74 10.87 8.57
C GLY A 40 -2.77 11.72 7.73
N GLU A 41 -1.80 11.11 7.06
CA GLU A 41 -0.79 11.80 6.25
C GLU A 41 -1.10 11.71 4.75
N PRO A 42 -0.70 12.69 3.91
CA PRO A 42 -0.78 12.56 2.46
C PRO A 42 0.03 11.34 1.99
N SER A 43 -0.60 10.47 1.20
CA SER A 43 0.01 9.20 0.73
C SER A 43 1.33 9.39 -0.05
N HIS A 44 1.46 10.44 -0.86
CA HIS A 44 2.69 10.76 -1.61
C HIS A 44 3.80 11.39 -0.74
N ALA A 45 3.52 11.69 0.53
CA ALA A 45 4.44 12.34 1.46
C ALA A 45 4.47 11.64 2.83
N LEU A 46 4.32 10.30 2.86
CA LEU A 46 4.32 9.52 4.10
C LEU A 46 5.67 9.63 4.81
N SER A 47 5.62 10.00 6.08
CA SER A 47 6.74 10.03 7.00
C SER A 47 7.32 8.64 7.21
N SER A 48 8.61 8.57 7.58
CA SER A 48 9.23 7.29 7.94
C SER A 48 8.52 6.62 9.12
N ALA A 49 7.91 7.41 10.02
CA ALA A 49 7.12 6.89 11.13
C ALA A 49 5.82 6.22 10.66
N ALA A 50 5.11 6.82 9.71
CA ALA A 50 3.93 6.22 9.10
C ALA A 50 4.29 4.96 8.31
N LYS A 51 5.34 5.01 7.48
CA LYS A 51 5.80 3.85 6.68
C LYS A 51 6.11 2.62 7.54
N ARG A 52 6.75 2.81 8.70
CA ARG A 52 7.04 1.70 9.64
C ARG A 52 5.80 0.98 10.17
N ARG A 53 4.61 1.60 10.08
CA ARG A 53 3.34 1.02 10.54
C ARG A 53 2.58 0.29 9.43
N ILE A 54 3.16 0.21 8.23
CA ILE A 54 2.51 -0.36 7.05
C ILE A 54 3.31 -1.58 6.59
N GLY A 55 2.66 -2.74 6.56
CA GLY A 55 3.17 -3.92 5.88
C GLY A 55 2.63 -3.96 4.45
N LEU A 56 3.52 -4.14 3.47
CA LEU A 56 3.16 -4.32 2.07
C LEU A 56 3.79 -5.60 1.54
N VAL A 57 2.96 -6.46 0.99
CA VAL A 57 3.38 -7.70 0.35
C VAL A 57 2.99 -7.59 -1.13
N PHE A 58 3.99 -7.65 -2.01
CA PHE A 58 3.75 -7.64 -3.45
C PHE A 58 3.41 -9.05 -3.95
N GLU A 59 2.73 -9.10 -5.09
CA GLU A 59 2.54 -10.33 -5.84
C GLU A 59 3.90 -10.86 -6.33
N GLY A 60 4.13 -12.16 -6.19
CA GLY A 60 5.45 -12.76 -6.33
C GLY A 60 6.20 -12.75 -5.00
N HIS A 61 6.36 -13.93 -4.39
CA HIS A 61 7.04 -14.07 -3.11
C HIS A 61 8.49 -13.58 -3.23
N LEU A 62 8.81 -12.44 -2.63
CA LEU A 62 10.17 -11.97 -2.44
C LEU A 62 10.72 -12.60 -1.16
N ALA A 63 11.13 -13.87 -1.25
CA ALA A 63 11.92 -14.51 -0.22
C ALA A 63 13.40 -14.42 -0.61
N TYR A 64 14.26 -14.17 0.38
CA TYR A 64 15.69 -14.30 0.18
C TYR A 64 16.08 -15.75 0.45
N ASP A 65 16.52 -16.47 -0.58
CA ASP A 65 16.84 -17.91 -0.49
C ASP A 65 17.94 -18.23 0.53
N PHE A 66 18.77 -17.24 0.87
CA PHE A 66 19.86 -17.38 1.86
C PHE A 66 19.43 -17.06 3.31
N LEU A 67 18.16 -16.67 3.53
CA LEU A 67 17.61 -16.45 4.88
C LEU A 67 16.77 -17.66 5.30
N SER A 68 16.85 -18.02 6.57
CA SER A 68 16.02 -19.06 7.19
C SER A 68 15.19 -18.48 8.33
N ILE A 69 14.10 -19.17 8.67
CA ILE A 69 13.30 -18.86 9.86
C ILE A 69 14.05 -19.43 11.07
N ALA A 70 14.21 -18.62 12.12
CA ALA A 70 14.83 -19.04 13.38
C ALA A 70 13.94 -20.01 14.17
#